data_AF-A0A3N6GPN5-F1
#
_entry.id   AF-A0A3N6GPN5-F1
#
_cell.length_a   1.000
_cell.length_b   1.000
_cell.length_c   1.000
_cell.angle_alpha   90.00
_cell.angle_beta   90.00
_cell.angle_gamma   90.00
#
_symmetry.space_group_name_H-M   'P 1'
#
loop_
_entity.id
_entity.type
_entity.pdbx_description
1 polymer ?
#
loop_
_entity_poly.entity_id
_entity_poly.type
_entity_poly.pdbx_seq_one_letter_code
_entity_poly.pdbx_strand_id
1 'polypeptide(L)' 'MLDNYATHKTPAIRTWLPEHTRFHLHFTPTGSSLPNLVERWFAELTDKQTGRGVRRPVQAPEKDIRTWIAA' A
#
# COMPACT_ATOMS: atom_id res chain seq x y z
N MET A 1 1.27 -7.24 -6.80
CA MET A 1 2.47 -7.32 -5.95
C MET A 1 2.05 -6.94 -4.54
N LEU A 2 2.41 -7.73 -3.52
CA LEU A 2 2.08 -7.51 -2.12
C LEU A 2 3.33 -7.73 -1.27
N ASP A 3 3.37 -7.13 -0.08
CA ASP A 3 4.40 -7.44 0.89
C ASP A 3 4.19 -8.84 1.50
N ASN A 4 5.16 -9.31 2.29
CA ASN A 4 5.08 -10.63 2.93
C ASN A 4 4.26 -10.64 4.24
N TYR A 5 3.40 -9.64 4.47
CA TYR A 5 2.71 -9.47 5.75
C TYR A 5 1.70 -10.58 6.04
N ALA A 6 1.56 -10.93 7.32
CA ALA A 6 0.80 -12.09 7.76
C ALA A 6 -0.70 -12.01 7.42
N THR A 7 -1.26 -10.80 7.32
CA THR A 7 -2.68 -10.59 6.98
C THR A 7 -3.04 -11.12 5.59
N HIS A 8 -2.07 -11.19 4.67
CA HIS A 8 -2.27 -11.75 3.33
C HIS A 8 -2.32 -13.29 3.30
N LYS A 9 -2.02 -13.96 4.42
CA LYS A 9 -1.86 -15.43 4.48
C LYS A 9 -2.84 -16.11 5.43
N THR A 10 -3.85 -15.38 5.91
CA THR A 10 -4.86 -15.91 6.83
C THR A 10 -5.65 -17.05 6.18
N PRO A 11 -6.25 -17.95 6.99
CA PRO A 11 -7.10 -19.02 6.47
C PRO A 11 -8.21 -18.51 5.54
N ALA A 12 -8.85 -17.38 5.90
CA ALA A 12 -9.89 -16.77 5.09
C ALA A 12 -9.39 -16.40 3.67
N ILE A 13 -8.20 -15.82 3.56
CA ILE A 13 -7.61 -15.46 2.26
C ILE A 13 -7.22 -16.71 1.46
N ARG A 14 -6.70 -17.75 2.13
CA ARG A 14 -6.36 -19.02 1.48
C ARG A 14 -7.58 -19.77 0.94
N THR A 15 -8.73 -19.66 1.61
CA THR A 15 -10.00 -20.22 1.14
C THR A 15 -10.60 -19.40 -0.01
N TRP A 16 -10.51 -18.07 0.07
CA TRP A 16 -11.12 -17.16 -0.91
C TRP A 16 -10.37 -17.12 -2.25
N LEU A 17 -9.04 -17.14 -2.24
CA LEU A 17 -8.24 -16.98 -3.47
C LEU A 17 -8.49 -18.06 -4.55
N PRO A 18 -8.60 -19.36 -4.22
CA PRO A 18 -8.92 -20.39 -5.21
C PRO A 18 -10.27 -20.18 -5.91
N GLU A 19 -11.25 -19.60 -5.21
CA GLU A 19 -12.57 -19.28 -5.77
C GLU A 19 -12.54 -18.04 -6.68
N HIS A 20 -11.50 -17.21 -6.58
CA HIS A 20 -11.37 -15.93 -7.28
C HIS A 20 -10.12 -15.90 -8.15
N THR A 21 -10.08 -16.77 -9.17
CA THR A 21 -8.94 -16.97 -10.07
C THR A 21 -8.51 -15.74 -10.87
N ARG A 22 -9.31 -14.67 -10.89
CA ARG A 22 -8.93 -13.35 -11.44
C ARG A 22 -7.74 -12.73 -10.71
N PHE A 23 -7.42 -13.17 -9.49
CA PHE A 23 -6.34 -12.59 -8.68
C PHE A 23 -5.12 -13.52 -8.63
N HIS A 24 -4.00 -13.03 -9.17
CA HIS A 24 -2.69 -13.67 -9.03
C HIS A 24 -1.81 -12.83 -8.12
N LEU A 25 -1.49 -13.37 -6.93
CA LEU A 25 -0.70 -12.66 -5.93
C LEU A 25 0.79 -12.94 -6.13
N HIS A 26 1.58 -11.87 -6.29
CA HIS A 26 3.04 -11.92 -6.25
C HIS A 26 3.50 -11.29 -4.95
N PHE A 27 4.18 -12.07 -4.10
CA PHE A 27 4.70 -11.62 -2.81
C PHE A 27 6.15 -11.17 -2.93
N THR A 28 6.51 -10.05 -2.32
CA THR A 28 7.91 -9.64 -2.23
C THR A 28 8.68 -10.58 -1.28
N PRO A 29 9.93 -10.97 -1.61
CA PRO A 29 10.76 -11.76 -0.71
C PRO A 29 10.99 -11.05 0.63
N THR A 30 11.13 -11.83 1.70
CA THR A 30 11.43 -11.28 3.03
C THR A 30 12.66 -10.39 3.00
N GLY A 31 12.54 -9.18 3.55
CA GLY A 31 13.63 -8.19 3.58
C GLY A 31 13.79 -7.38 2.29
N SER A 32 12.90 -7.53 1.30
CA SER A 32 12.91 -6.75 0.06
C SER A 32 11.68 -5.86 -0.08
N SER A 33 11.89 -4.55 0.12
CA SER A 33 10.89 -3.50 -0.18
C SER A 33 11.02 -2.94 -1.60
N LEU A 34 12.15 -3.18 -2.27
CA LEU A 34 12.50 -2.55 -3.55
C LEU A 34 11.47 -2.78 -4.67
N PRO A 35 10.84 -3.96 -4.84
CA PRO A 35 9.85 -4.17 -5.90
C PRO A 35 8.43 -3.76 -5.50
N ASN A 36 8.18 -3.32 -4.26
CA ASN A 36 6.85 -2.90 -3.84
C ASN A 36 6.54 -1.45 -4.31
N LEU A 37 5.84 -1.33 -5.43
CA LEU A 37 5.45 -0.03 -6.00
C LEU A 37 4.57 0.81 -5.06
N VAL A 38 3.81 0.17 -4.16
CA VAL A 38 2.96 0.87 -3.18
C VAL A 38 3.84 1.59 -2.14
N GLU A 39 4.87 0.92 -1.63
CA GLU A 39 5.83 1.54 -0.70
C GLU A 39 6.61 2.67 -1.38
N ARG A 40 7.05 2.47 -2.63
CA ARG A 40 7.68 3.54 -3.43
C ARG A 40 6.76 4.73 -3.64
N TRP A 41 5.48 4.50 -3.89
CA TRP A 41 4.49 5.56 -4.05
C TRP A 41 4.31 6.36 -2.75
N PHE A 42 4.26 5.70 -1.59
CA PHE A 42 4.21 6.40 -0.30
C PHE A 42 5.49 7.17 0.03
N ALA A 43 6.66 6.67 -0.38
CA ALA A 43 7.92 7.41 -0.25
C ALA A 43 7.87 8.69 -1.09
N GLU A 44 7.45 8.59 -2.35
CA GLU A 44 7.27 9.75 -3.25
C GLU A 44 6.24 10.76 -2.71
N LEU A 45 5.13 10.27 -2.15
CA LEU A 45 4.12 11.10 -1.49
C LEU A 45 4.70 11.82 -0.26
N THR A 46 5.58 11.15 0.48
CA THR A 46 6.27 11.73 1.64
C THR A 46 7.18 12.86 1.18
N ASP A 47 8.03 12.59 0.18
CA ASP A 47 8.98 13.56 -0.37
C ASP A 47 8.29 14.78 -0.99
N LYS A 48 7.18 14.57 -1.71
CA LYS A 48 6.47 15.65 -2.43
C LYS A 48 5.47 16.44 -1.60
N GLN A 49 4.77 15.80 -0.67
CA GLN A 49 3.61 16.40 0.00
C GLN A 49 3.68 16.42 1.52
N THR A 50 4.59 15.67 2.10
CA THR A 50 4.63 15.49 3.56
C THR A 50 5.94 16.08 4.06
N GLY A 51 6.01 17.42 4.07
CA GLY A 51 7.08 18.10 4.81
C GLY A 51 7.12 17.62 6.27
N ARG A 52 8.26 17.80 6.95
CA ARG A 52 8.62 17.24 8.29
C ARG A 52 7.71 17.66 9.48
N GLY A 53 6.49 18.13 9.25
CA GLY A 53 5.54 18.58 10.27
C GLY A 53 4.45 17.55 10.58
N VAL A 54 3.90 17.62 11.79
CA VAL A 54 2.77 16.79 12.22
C VAL A 54 1.48 17.30 11.58
N ARG A 55 0.86 16.50 10.69
CA ARG A 55 -0.46 16.81 10.13
C ARG A 55 -1.57 16.24 11.01
N ARG A 56 -2.39 17.12 11.58
CA ARG A 56 -3.64 16.79 12.26
C ARG A 56 -4.70 17.81 11.84
N PRO A 57 -5.98 17.39 11.70
CA PRO A 57 -6.53 16.06 11.91
C PRO A 57 -6.43 15.17 10.64
N VAL A 58 -6.88 13.90 10.71
CA VAL A 58 -6.74 12.89 9.63
C VAL A 58 -7.37 13.31 8.29
N GLN A 59 -8.35 14.21 8.32
CA GLN A 59 -9.03 14.72 7.14
C GLN A 59 -8.11 15.58 6.25
N ALA A 60 -7.09 16.21 6.84
CA ALA A 60 -6.13 17.01 6.08
C ALA A 60 -5.30 16.16 5.09
N PRO A 61 -4.57 15.11 5.52
CA PRO A 61 -3.85 14.25 4.58
C PRO A 61 -4.79 13.50 3.63
N GLU A 62 -6.01 13.12 4.04
CA GLU A 62 -6.99 12.52 3.11
C GLU A 62 -7.37 13.47 1.96
N LYS A 63 -7.62 14.75 2.26
CA LYS A 63 -7.93 15.77 1.25
C LYS A 63 -6.74 15.98 0.30
N ASP A 64 -5.53 16.05 0.84
CA ASP A 64 -4.31 16.25 0.06
C ASP A 64 -4.08 15.09 -0.92
N ILE A 65 -4.21 13.84 -0.44
CA ILE A 65 -4.10 12.64 -1.29
C ILE A 65 -5.17 12.66 -2.39
N ARG A 66 -6.43 12.98 -2.07
CA ARG A 66 -7.51 13.05 -3.07
C ARG A 66 -7.27 14.13 -4.12
N THR A 67 -6.77 15.30 -3.70
CA THR A 67 -6.44 16.40 -4.60
C THR A 67 -5.31 16.00 -5.55
N TRP A 68 -4.29 15.30 -5.05
CA TRP A 68 -3.16 14.84 -5.84
C TRP A 68 -3.52 13.72 -6.83
N ILE A 69 -4.42 12.80 -6.45
CA ILE A 69 -4.91 11.75 -7.37
C ILE A 69 -5.74 12.35 -8.51
N ALA A 70 -6.41 13.48 -8.28
CA ALA A 70 -7.28 14.13 -9.26
C ALA A 70 -6.56 15.11 -10.21
N ALA A 71 -5.28 15.41 -9.96
CA ALA A 71 -4.44 16.29 -10.77
C ALA A 71 -3.67 15.51 -11.85
#